data_AF-A0A3P7LH30-F1
#
_entry.id   AF-A0A3P7LH30-F1
#
_cell.length_a   1.000
_cell.length_b   1.000
_cell.length_c   1.000
_cell.angle_alpha   90.00
_cell.angle_beta   90.00
_cell.angle_gamma   90.00
#
_symmetry.space_group_name_H-M   'P 1'
#
loop_
_entity.id
_entity.type
_entity.pdbx_description
1 polymer ?
#
loop_
_entity_poly.entity_id
_entity_poly.type
_entity_poly.pdbx_seq_one_letter_code
_entity_poly.pdbx_strand_id
1 'polypeptide(L)'
;MPVIKADCLRYTITFRGLLPSATIPVLVNLVPNFLAAASPVVHNYAAVLLEKLLLMTLPDQPMDISAPELLIQRLLETLSRQCSLESVYLMRALLRACACLEERCLPSMNALVPHLVNRLSQVVKVLSLVCPKPRVTLIGHRA
;
A
#
# COMPACT_ATOMS: atom_id res chain seq x y z
N MET A 1 -5.84 4.11 21.51
CA MET A 1 -4.48 4.66 21.69
C MET A 1 -3.69 4.63 20.38
N PRO A 2 -3.97 5.52 19.42
CA PRO A 2 -3.28 5.53 18.12
C PRO A 2 -1.83 6.06 18.20
N VAL A 3 -1.54 7.00 19.10
CA VAL A 3 -0.22 7.62 19.25
C VAL A 3 0.85 6.60 19.63
N ILE A 4 0.62 5.84 20.71
CA ILE A 4 1.55 4.80 21.18
C ILE A 4 1.82 3.77 20.08
N LYS A 5 0.78 3.32 19.36
CA LYS A 5 0.93 2.37 18.25
C LYS A 5 1.79 2.95 17.11
N ALA A 6 1.56 4.22 16.76
CA ALA A 6 2.33 4.90 15.73
C ALA A 6 3.81 5.06 16.13
N ASP A 7 4.08 5.41 17.39
CA ASP A 7 5.45 5.53 17.90
C ASP A 7 6.17 4.18 17.90
N CYS A 8 5.51 3.10 18.32
CA CYS A 8 6.08 1.76 18.22
C CYS A 8 6.43 1.39 16.76
N LEU A 9 5.50 1.63 15.82
CA LEU A 9 5.75 1.36 14.39
C LEU A 9 6.91 2.21 13.86
N ARG A 10 6.97 3.49 14.23
CA ARG A 10 8.06 4.41 13.84
C ARG A 10 9.40 3.94 14.38
N TYR A 11 9.45 3.52 15.64
CA TYR A 11 10.64 2.94 16.25
C TYR A 11 11.10 1.69 15.48
N THR A 12 10.18 0.76 15.20
CA THR A 12 10.49 -0.46 14.43
C THR A 12 11.01 -0.12 13.03
N ILE A 13 10.42 0.87 12.34
CA ILE A 13 10.92 1.34 11.04
C ILE A 13 12.36 1.85 11.16
N THR A 14 12.64 2.73 12.13
CA THR A 14 13.96 3.34 12.30
C THR A 14 15.03 2.31 12.61
N PHE A 15 14.76 1.39 13.54
CA PHE A 15 15.75 0.44 14.06
C PHE A 15 15.68 -0.95 13.42
N ARG A 16 14.93 -1.12 12.33
CA ARG A 16 14.76 -2.42 11.64
C ARG A 16 16.07 -3.15 11.34
N GLY A 17 17.14 -2.41 11.02
CA GLY A 17 18.46 -2.99 10.73
C GLY A 17 19.20 -3.56 11.96
N LEU A 18 18.72 -3.26 13.17
CA LEU A 18 19.24 -3.80 14.43
C LEU A 18 18.42 -5.01 14.92
N LEU A 19 17.30 -5.34 14.25
CA LEU A 19 16.44 -6.44 14.67
C LEU A 19 17.06 -7.78 14.26
N PRO A 20 16.94 -8.82 15.10
CA PRO A 20 17.35 -10.16 14.71
C PRO A 20 16.58 -10.62 13.47
N SER A 21 17.26 -11.32 12.56
CA SER A 21 16.65 -11.80 11.30
C SER A 21 15.38 -12.64 11.54
N ALA A 22 15.34 -13.41 12.64
CA ALA A 22 14.18 -14.20 13.04
C ALA A 22 12.94 -13.34 13.42
N THR A 23 13.11 -12.07 13.79
CA THR A 23 12.02 -11.17 14.17
C THR A 23 11.32 -10.56 12.96
N ILE A 24 12.02 -10.44 11.83
CA ILE A 24 11.49 -9.85 10.59
C ILE A 24 10.22 -10.58 10.09
N PRO A 25 10.19 -11.92 9.91
CA PRO A 25 8.99 -12.61 9.45
C PRO A 25 7.85 -12.49 10.46
N VAL A 26 8.14 -12.49 11.77
CA VAL A 26 7.12 -12.28 12.82
C VAL A 26 6.45 -10.91 12.66
N LEU A 27 7.24 -9.87 12.43
CA LEU A 27 6.73 -8.52 12.22
C LEU A 27 5.92 -8.40 10.93
N VAL A 28 6.37 -9.00 9.83
CA VAL A 28 5.63 -9.01 8.56
C VAL A 28 4.24 -9.63 8.75
N ASN A 29 4.15 -10.75 9.46
CA ASN A 29 2.88 -11.41 9.74
C ASN A 29 1.99 -10.65 10.75
N LEU A 30 2.54 -9.72 11.52
CA LEU A 30 1.80 -8.85 12.45
C LEU A 30 1.21 -7.60 11.77
N VAL A 31 1.83 -7.12 10.68
CA VAL A 31 1.42 -5.90 9.96
C VAL A 31 -0.07 -5.87 9.55
N PRO A 32 -0.70 -6.95 9.04
CA PRO A 32 -2.12 -6.95 8.70
C PRO A 32 -3.05 -6.40 9.79
N ASN A 33 -2.71 -6.64 11.06
CA ASN A 33 -3.48 -6.15 12.20
C ASN A 33 -3.39 -4.62 12.35
N PHE A 34 -2.24 -4.03 12.03
CA PHE A 34 -2.05 -2.58 12.05
C PHE A 34 -2.63 -1.89 10.82
N LEU A 35 -2.64 -2.55 9.67
CA LEU A 35 -3.34 -2.06 8.47
C LEU A 35 -4.85 -1.94 8.71
N ALA A 36 -5.43 -2.89 9.44
CA ALA A 36 -6.85 -2.84 9.80
C ALA A 36 -7.24 -1.65 10.70
N ALA A 37 -6.28 -0.97 11.33
CA ALA A 37 -6.55 0.13 12.27
C ALA A 37 -7.31 1.30 11.61
N ALA A 38 -8.31 1.83 12.32
CA ALA A 38 -9.12 2.96 11.84
C ALA A 38 -8.32 4.27 11.68
N SER A 39 -7.25 4.43 12.46
CA SER A 39 -6.43 5.63 12.46
C SER A 39 -5.54 5.73 11.21
N PRO A 40 -5.64 6.80 10.41
CA PRO A 40 -4.80 7.02 9.23
C PRO A 40 -3.30 6.93 9.51
N VAL A 41 -2.88 7.53 10.62
CA VAL A 41 -1.49 7.52 11.06
C VAL A 41 -0.97 6.09 11.27
N VAL A 42 -1.76 5.22 11.91
CA VAL A 42 -1.32 3.86 12.26
C VAL A 42 -1.17 3.00 11.01
N HIS A 43 -2.17 2.98 10.13
CA HIS A 43 -2.09 2.13 8.94
C HIS A 43 -1.09 2.68 7.90
N ASN A 44 -0.83 3.99 7.85
CA ASN A 44 0.23 4.53 6.99
C ASN A 44 1.62 4.12 7.50
N TYR A 45 1.89 4.22 8.81
CA TYR A 45 3.14 3.71 9.37
C TYR A 45 3.25 2.18 9.20
N ALA A 46 2.16 1.44 9.32
CA ALA A 46 2.15 0.00 9.08
C ALA A 46 2.52 -0.33 7.63
N ALA A 47 2.01 0.42 6.66
CA ALA A 47 2.35 0.27 5.24
C ALA A 47 3.84 0.56 4.98
N VAL A 48 4.37 1.65 5.56
CA VAL A 48 5.81 1.97 5.46
C VAL A 48 6.65 0.87 6.09
N LEU A 49 6.26 0.36 7.26
CA LEU A 49 6.96 -0.75 7.91
C LEU A 49 6.98 -1.98 7.00
N LEU A 50 5.84 -2.37 6.44
CA LEU A 50 5.75 -3.50 5.50
C LEU A 50 6.72 -3.35 4.34
N GLU A 51 6.68 -2.19 3.67
CA GLU A 51 7.53 -1.91 2.53
C GLU A 51 9.02 -2.09 2.88
N LYS A 52 9.42 -1.60 4.05
CA LYS A 52 10.80 -1.68 4.52
C LYS A 52 11.22 -3.09 4.93
N LEU A 53 10.34 -3.85 5.58
CA LEU A 53 10.63 -5.24 5.96
C LEU A 53 10.76 -6.13 4.72
N LEU A 54 9.87 -5.97 3.73
CA LEU A 54 9.93 -6.72 2.46
C LEU A 54 11.15 -6.34 1.58
N LEU A 55 11.81 -5.20 1.84
CA LEU A 55 13.09 -4.85 1.19
C LEU A 55 14.30 -5.52 1.84
N MET A 56 14.16 -5.97 3.08
CA MET A 56 15.28 -6.56 3.82
C MET A 56 15.48 -8.03 3.47
N THR A 57 14.51 -8.68 2.82
CA THR A 57 14.70 -10.04 2.32
C THR A 57 15.69 -10.07 1.17
N LEU A 58 16.67 -10.96 1.30
CA LEU A 58 17.58 -11.26 0.22
C LEU A 58 16.84 -11.98 -0.91
N PRO A 59 17.27 -11.80 -2.17
CA PRO A 59 16.64 -12.45 -3.32
C PRO A 59 16.61 -13.98 -3.23
N ASP A 60 17.52 -14.59 -2.45
CA ASP A 60 17.63 -16.04 -2.30
C ASP A 60 16.76 -16.65 -1.18
N GLN A 61 16.14 -15.81 -0.33
CA GLN A 61 15.34 -16.32 0.79
C GLN A 61 13.95 -15.67 0.77
N PRO A 62 12.93 -16.35 0.20
CA PRO A 62 11.59 -15.80 0.12
C PRO A 62 11.07 -15.53 1.54
N MET A 63 10.46 -14.35 1.73
CA MET A 63 9.83 -14.00 3.00
C MET A 63 8.75 -15.02 3.34
N ASP A 64 8.80 -15.56 4.56
CA ASP A 64 7.75 -16.40 5.10
C ASP A 64 6.56 -15.54 5.52
N ILE A 65 5.53 -15.53 4.68
CA ILE A 65 4.28 -14.82 4.89
C ILE A 65 3.22 -15.91 5.05
N SER A 66 2.73 -16.07 6.28
CA SER A 66 1.83 -17.18 6.63
C SER A 66 0.44 -17.06 5.98
N ALA A 67 0.00 -15.83 5.67
CA ALA A 67 -1.30 -15.55 5.06
C ALA A 67 -1.19 -14.44 4.00
N PRO A 68 -0.69 -14.75 2.79
CA PRO A 68 -0.45 -13.75 1.74
C PRO A 68 -1.75 -13.14 1.20
N GLU A 69 -2.83 -13.91 1.11
CA GLU A 69 -4.14 -13.43 0.66
C GLU A 69 -4.73 -12.43 1.66
N LEU A 70 -4.60 -12.70 2.96
CA LEU A 70 -5.04 -11.80 4.02
C LEU A 70 -4.29 -10.47 3.93
N LEU A 71 -2.97 -10.50 3.71
CA LEU A 71 -2.14 -9.30 3.58
C LEU A 71 -2.61 -8.43 2.41
N ILE A 72 -2.82 -9.03 1.23
CA ILE A 72 -3.31 -8.33 0.04
C ILE A 72 -4.72 -7.77 0.28
N GLN A 73 -5.62 -8.57 0.84
CA GLN A 73 -6.97 -8.14 1.18
C GLN A 73 -6.96 -6.94 2.12
N ARG A 74 -6.15 -6.97 3.19
CA ARG A 74 -6.05 -5.84 4.14
C ARG A 74 -5.49 -4.58 3.49
N LEU A 75 -4.52 -4.71 2.59
CA LEU A 75 -3.99 -3.56 1.83
C LEU A 75 -5.07 -2.95 0.94
N LEU A 76 -5.83 -3.77 0.20
CA LEU A 76 -6.92 -3.32 -0.68
C LEU A 76 -8.07 -2.68 0.12
N GLU A 77 -8.49 -3.30 1.23
CA GLU A 77 -9.52 -2.75 2.13
C GLU A 77 -9.09 -1.40 2.70
N THR A 78 -7.83 -1.29 3.14
CA THR A 78 -7.32 -0.04 3.72
C THR A 78 -7.24 1.07 2.66
N LEU A 79 -6.78 0.74 1.45
CA LEU A 79 -6.74 1.65 0.30
C LEU A 79 -8.16 2.05 -0.17
N SER A 80 -9.20 1.34 0.29
CA SER A 80 -10.59 1.66 0.00
C SER A 80 -11.25 2.64 0.95
N ARG A 81 -10.58 3.01 2.04
CA ARG A 81 -11.10 3.96 3.02
C ARG A 81 -10.90 5.39 2.53
N GLN A 82 -11.90 6.26 2.74
CA GLN A 82 -11.87 7.65 2.29
C GLN A 82 -10.68 8.44 2.87
N CYS A 83 -10.26 8.15 4.11
CA CYS A 83 -9.11 8.80 4.74
C CYS A 83 -7.75 8.37 4.17
N SER A 84 -7.72 7.34 3.32
CA SER A 84 -6.50 6.69 2.82
C SER A 84 -6.39 6.74 1.30
N LEU A 85 -7.34 7.40 0.62
CA LEU A 85 -7.46 7.47 -0.84
C LEU A 85 -6.20 7.99 -1.54
N GLU A 86 -5.44 8.85 -0.88
CA GLU A 86 -4.22 9.47 -1.43
C GLU A 86 -2.92 8.90 -0.83
N SER A 87 -3.01 7.82 -0.04
CA SER A 87 -1.84 7.28 0.65
C SER A 87 -0.90 6.56 -0.32
N VAL A 88 0.13 7.28 -0.75
CA VAL A 88 1.25 6.75 -1.54
C VAL A 88 1.93 5.58 -0.81
N TYR A 89 1.93 5.59 0.52
CA TYR A 89 2.54 4.53 1.34
C TYR A 89 1.83 3.19 1.16
N LEU A 90 0.50 3.18 1.14
CA LEU A 90 -0.28 1.95 0.92
C LEU A 90 -0.07 1.41 -0.49
N MET A 91 -0.02 2.28 -1.51
CA MET A 91 0.20 1.85 -2.88
C MET A 91 1.62 1.28 -3.08
N ARG A 92 2.65 1.91 -2.50
CA ARG A 92 4.03 1.38 -2.51
C ARG A 92 4.14 0.04 -1.79
N ALA A 93 3.50 -0.09 -0.63
CA ALA A 93 3.48 -1.33 0.12
C ALA A 93 2.79 -2.46 -0.64
N LEU A 94 1.66 -2.17 -1.31
CA LEU A 94 0.93 -3.13 -2.16
C LEU A 94 1.78 -3.61 -3.33
N LEU A 95 2.38 -2.69 -4.09
CA LEU A 95 3.23 -3.06 -5.23
C LEU A 95 4.43 -3.91 -4.77
N ARG A 96 5.04 -3.55 -3.64
CA ARG A 96 6.14 -4.34 -3.06
C ARG A 96 5.66 -5.73 -2.60
N ALA A 97 4.49 -5.83 -1.98
CA ALA A 97 3.93 -7.11 -1.58
C ALA A 97 3.66 -8.02 -2.78
N CYS A 98 3.08 -7.48 -3.86
CA CYS A 98 2.88 -8.22 -5.10
C CYS A 98 4.21 -8.72 -5.69
N ALA A 99 5.24 -7.85 -5.72
CA ALA A 99 6.56 -8.22 -6.22
C ALA A 99 7.25 -9.30 -5.36
N CYS A 100 7.00 -9.35 -4.05
CA CYS A 100 7.59 -10.34 -3.14
C CYS A 100 6.82 -11.67 -3.11
N LEU A 101 5.52 -11.63 -3.38
CA LEU A 101 4.65 -12.80 -3.39
C LEU A 101 4.69 -13.55 -4.73
N GLU A 102 4.97 -12.86 -5.83
CA GLU A 102 5.03 -13.43 -7.19
C GLU A 102 3.80 -14.30 -7.48
N GLU A 103 3.99 -15.59 -7.77
CA GLU A 103 2.93 -16.57 -8.04
C GLU A 103 1.92 -16.72 -6.89
N ARG A 104 2.34 -16.45 -5.63
CA ARG A 104 1.44 -16.48 -4.46
C ARG A 104 0.40 -15.34 -4.48
N CYS A 105 0.56 -14.34 -5.35
CA CYS A 105 -0.42 -13.28 -5.55
C CYS A 105 -1.53 -13.66 -6.54
N LEU A 106 -1.35 -14.71 -7.36
CA LEU A 106 -2.30 -15.10 -8.41
C LEU A 106 -3.74 -15.34 -7.89
N PRO A 107 -3.97 -16.02 -6.75
CA PRO A 107 -5.34 -16.24 -6.26
C PRO A 107 -6.07 -14.93 -5.95
N SER A 108 -5.32 -13.88 -5.62
CA SER A 108 -5.85 -12.56 -5.28
C SER A 108 -5.94 -11.60 -6.48
N MET A 109 -5.39 -11.95 -7.65
CA MET A 109 -5.36 -11.06 -8.82
C MET A 109 -6.76 -10.66 -9.31
N ASN A 110 -7.71 -11.60 -9.25
CA ASN A 110 -9.10 -11.36 -9.64
C ASN A 110 -9.78 -10.25 -8.81
N ALA A 111 -9.35 -10.04 -7.55
CA ALA A 111 -9.81 -8.94 -6.72
C ALA A 111 -8.93 -7.69 -6.89
N LEU A 112 -7.62 -7.88 -7.01
CA LEU A 112 -6.63 -6.79 -7.03
C LEU A 112 -6.76 -5.90 -8.27
N VAL A 113 -6.82 -6.50 -9.47
CA VAL A 113 -6.88 -5.76 -10.74
C VAL A 113 -8.09 -4.83 -10.81
N PRO A 114 -9.34 -5.30 -10.61
CA PRO A 114 -10.49 -4.40 -10.68
C PRO A 114 -10.47 -3.32 -9.60
N HIS A 115 -9.92 -3.60 -8.41
CA HIS A 115 -9.74 -2.59 -7.37
C HIS A 115 -8.79 -1.47 -7.82
N LEU A 116 -7.65 -1.80 -8.41
CA LEU A 116 -6.71 -0.81 -8.92
C LEU A 116 -7.28 -0.01 -10.10
N VAL A 117 -7.98 -0.67 -11.02
CA VAL A 117 -8.66 0.00 -12.15
C VAL A 117 -9.72 0.99 -11.65
N ASN A 118 -10.55 0.58 -10.69
CA ASN A 118 -11.54 1.46 -10.09
C ASN A 118 -10.88 2.66 -9.40
N ARG A 119 -9.74 2.45 -8.71
CA ARG A 119 -8.96 3.53 -8.10
C ARG A 119 -8.42 4.53 -9.11
N LEU A 120 -7.81 4.05 -10.20
CA LEU A 120 -7.35 4.91 -11.29
C LEU A 120 -8.51 5.71 -11.89
N SER A 121 -9.67 5.07 -12.11
CA SER A 121 -10.87 5.75 -12.59
C SER A 121 -11.33 6.88 -11.65
N GLN A 122 -11.29 6.66 -10.34
CA GLN A 122 -11.64 7.68 -9.34
C GLN A 122 -10.67 8.87 -9.38
N VAL A 123 -9.36 8.62 -9.44
CA VAL A 123 -8.35 9.68 -9.53
C VAL A 123 -8.51 10.50 -10.81
N VAL A 124 -8.76 9.84 -11.96
CA VAL A 124 -9.02 10.53 -13.23
C VAL A 124 -10.27 11.40 -13.16
N LYS A 125 -11.34 10.92 -12.52
CA LYS A 125 -12.56 11.72 -12.31
C LYS A 125 -12.27 12.97 -11.48
N VAL A 126 -11.55 12.84 -10.37
CA VAL A 126 -11.17 13.98 -9.52
C VAL A 126 -10.32 14.98 -10.32
N LEU A 127 -9.31 14.52 -11.06
CA LEU A 127 -8.46 15.37 -11.89
C LEU A 127 -9.27 16.09 -12.99
N SER A 128 -10.26 15.45 -13.58
CA SER A 128 -11.12 16.07 -14.60
C SER A 128 -12.01 17.20 -14.06
N LEU A 129 -12.29 17.20 -12.75
CA LEU A 129 -13.03 18.27 -12.06
C LEU A 129 -12.09 19.42 -11.62
N VAL A 130 -10.85 19.10 -11.26
CA VAL A 130 -9.85 20.08 -10.79
C VAL A 130 -9.16 20.81 -11.96
N CYS A 131 -8.93 20.12 -13.07
CA CYS A 131 -8.39 20.68 -14.31
C CYS A 131 -9.47 20.59 -15.40
N PRO A 132 -10.41 21.54 -15.50
CA PRO A 132 -11.27 21.61 -16.68
C PRO A 132 -10.36 21.75 -17.90
N LYS A 133 -10.50 20.82 -18.86
CA LYS A 133 -9.71 20.79 -20.11
C LYS A 133 -9.48 22.21 -20.62
N PRO A 134 -8.25 22.60 -21.01
CA PRO A 134 -8.10 23.84 -21.78
C PRO A 134 -9.01 23.70 -23.01
N ARG A 135 -10.04 24.56 -23.11
CA ARG A 135 -10.79 24.70 -24.35
C ARG A 135 -9.78 25.17 -25.38
N VAL A 136 -9.29 24.24 -26.20
CA VAL A 136 -8.62 24.60 -27.45
C VAL A 136 -9.72 25.22 -28.30
N THR A 137 -9.91 26.52 -28.18
CA THR A 137 -10.67 27.31 -29.14
C THR A 137 -9.90 27.19 -30.44
N LEU A 138 -10.35 26.30 -31.32
CA LEU A 138 -9.98 26.32 -32.73
C LEU A 138 -10.41 27.70 -33.25
N ILE A 139 -9.46 28.63 -33.31
CA ILE A 139 -9.62 29.86 -34.07
C ILE A 139 -9.62 29.41 -35.53
N GLY A 140 -10.82 29.09 -36.01
CA GLY A 140 -11.10 29.19 -37.43
C GLY A 140 -10.99 30.66 -37.80
N HIS A 141 -9.96 31.01 -38.56
CA HIS A 141 -10.07 32.14 -39.46
C HIS A 141 -9.73 31.67 -40.87
N ARG A 142 -10.80 31.35 -41.59
CA ARG A 142 -10.89 31.54 -43.03
C ARG A 142 -10.62 33.02 -43.32
N ALA A 143 -9.71 33.31 -44.24
CA ALA A 143 -9.78 34.30 -45.32
C ALA A 143 -8.37 34.49 -45.88
#